data_AF-A0A920YR13-F1
#
_entry.id   AF-A0A920YR13-F1
#
_cell.length_a   1.000
_cell.length_b   1.000
_cell.length_c   1.000
_cell.angle_alpha   90.00
_cell.angle_beta   90.00
_cell.angle_gamma   90.00
#
_symmetry.space_group_name_H-M   'P 1'
#
loop_
_entity.id
_entity.type
_entity.pdbx_description
1 polymer ?
#
loop_
_entity_poly.entity_id
_entity_poly.type
_entity_poly.pdbx_seq_one_letter_code
_entity_poly.pdbx_strand_id
1 'polypeptide(L)'
;MIPTSQKFQDEIRAPIRDVYAKIQIDYSDPELDQSIEITTSDNARISYPKQVADGVENVIGKIASLDGSWELGEYILAPTTELEGQMGWWGTQLSNSNGNFSSPYPTLIATFISRPIWQLKVVGDNQRGEYPVNFTIRLYDASNNLKYTETVNGNTKVRWTKALNPTITDVAKMVLTITKWSHAGRQAKIAEFITSIQETYEGEDIISINLIEEKEVSHGSLPVGNISSNEIEIKLNNESRKFDTGNRQSPLYGLVKANRKIRAWIGTESELVPLGVFWSRDWTVPEDGVIASTKGRDRLDRLNSTTYTTSTVQINKSMYDLAKIVLEDAQVPTDYYWLDDELKDYIVPYAYFEQQSHREALRKIAEACLGQVYCDRNGIIRFEGPSYTLNRILEKTTTAFLQSEHPAEFEVIDAYGISPTDYFKKDNPSRQSDIANRVIVEVQPLTVGAVEEVYSSSEAISIAAGETKTVNIQFNNVPCMDVTISLSGTGTITDSKIYAWGAEVTVSSAIAGSFTLSAYGKPLKTTKYTVIKQDDISIADNGVIEFTMSSNPLIQTQTIAETIADKLLQYYKNPRRDLELEWRGNPALTLGDIIMVDDYTRGNGDEANKGYYYITKQELEYAGYLRAKLSGRRAL
;
A
#
# COMPACT_ATOMS: atom_id res chain seq x y z
N MET A 1 -2.51 -12.72 -14.95
CA MET A 1 -2.39 -11.71 -16.01
C MET A 1 -3.56 -10.78 -15.85
N ILE A 2 -3.34 -9.48 -15.97
CA ILE A 2 -4.44 -8.51 -15.99
C ILE A 2 -5.34 -8.86 -17.18
N PRO A 3 -6.66 -9.04 -17.00
CA PRO A 3 -7.57 -9.27 -18.10
C PRO A 3 -7.55 -8.09 -19.06
N THR A 4 -7.39 -8.37 -20.36
CA THR A 4 -7.42 -7.35 -21.42
C THR A 4 -8.29 -7.81 -22.58
N SER A 5 -8.66 -6.88 -23.45
CA SER A 5 -9.37 -7.20 -24.68
C SER A 5 -8.54 -8.06 -25.65
N GLN A 6 -9.21 -8.80 -26.53
CA GLN A 6 -8.54 -9.51 -27.63
C GLN A 6 -7.77 -8.54 -28.54
N LYS A 7 -8.33 -7.35 -28.77
CA LYS A 7 -7.70 -6.30 -29.57
C LYS A 7 -6.34 -5.90 -28.99
N PHE A 8 -6.26 -5.68 -27.67
CA PHE A 8 -4.98 -5.43 -26.99
C PHE A 8 -3.98 -6.57 -27.20
N GLN A 9 -4.42 -7.83 -27.06
CA GLN A 9 -3.55 -9.00 -27.21
C GLN A 9 -2.98 -9.13 -28.63
N ASP A 10 -3.79 -8.82 -29.64
CA ASP A 10 -3.37 -8.84 -31.04
C ASP A 10 -2.39 -7.69 -31.35
N GLU A 11 -2.70 -6.47 -30.89
CA GLU A 11 -1.88 -5.26 -31.07
C GLU A 11 -0.51 -5.39 -30.37
N ILE A 12 -0.47 -5.86 -29.12
CA ILE A 12 0.77 -5.97 -28.35
C ILE A 12 1.70 -7.07 -28.87
N ARG A 13 1.14 -8.07 -29.58
CA ARG A 13 1.88 -9.18 -30.23
C ARG A 13 2.23 -8.89 -31.68
N ALA A 14 1.72 -7.81 -32.27
CA ALA A 14 1.98 -7.49 -33.65
C ALA A 14 3.50 -7.32 -33.93
N PRO A 15 4.01 -7.76 -35.10
CA PRO A 15 5.43 -7.65 -35.44
C PRO A 15 5.96 -6.22 -35.33
N ILE A 16 5.16 -5.23 -35.74
CA ILE A 16 5.32 -3.80 -35.49
C ILE A 16 4.17 -3.42 -34.56
N ARG A 17 4.48 -2.82 -33.40
CA ARG A 17 3.48 -2.40 -32.43
C ARG A 17 3.79 -1.01 -31.92
N ASP A 18 2.75 -0.21 -31.79
CA ASP A 18 2.81 1.09 -31.17
C ASP A 18 2.43 0.95 -29.70
N VAL A 19 3.25 1.54 -28.83
CA VAL A 19 3.06 1.46 -27.38
C VAL A 19 2.79 2.85 -26.83
N TYR A 20 1.73 2.94 -26.04
CA TYR A 20 1.27 4.18 -25.43
C TYR A 20 1.47 4.10 -23.92
N ALA A 21 1.77 5.24 -23.32
CA ALA A 21 1.91 5.35 -21.88
C ALA A 21 1.16 6.57 -21.36
N LYS A 22 0.78 6.47 -20.08
CA LYS A 22 0.14 7.53 -19.32
C LYS A 22 0.74 7.55 -17.93
N ILE A 23 1.04 8.74 -17.42
CA ILE A 23 1.43 8.95 -16.02
C ILE A 23 0.46 9.95 -15.41
N GLN A 24 -0.06 9.65 -14.24
CA GLN A 24 -0.85 10.57 -13.45
C GLN A 24 -0.14 10.83 -12.13
N ILE A 25 0.03 12.11 -11.77
CA ILE A 25 0.69 12.52 -10.54
C ILE A 25 -0.23 13.41 -9.73
N ASP A 26 -0.44 13.03 -8.47
CA ASP A 26 -1.15 13.83 -7.48
C ASP A 26 -0.12 14.68 -6.72
N TYR A 27 -0.10 15.98 -7.02
CA TYR A 27 0.78 17.00 -6.43
C TYR A 27 0.22 17.62 -5.14
N SER A 28 -1.05 17.39 -4.83
CA SER A 28 -1.56 17.53 -3.45
C SER A 28 -1.09 16.34 -2.60
N ASP A 29 -1.25 16.41 -1.27
CA ASP A 29 -0.93 15.26 -0.42
C ASP A 29 -1.71 14.02 -0.89
N PRO A 30 -1.05 12.85 -0.98
CA PRO A 30 -1.59 11.65 -1.62
C PRO A 30 -2.63 10.88 -0.80
N GLU A 31 -2.79 11.14 0.50
CA GLU A 31 -3.72 10.39 1.37
C GLU A 31 -4.78 11.27 2.04
N LEU A 32 -4.45 12.53 2.31
CA LEU A 32 -5.33 13.64 2.71
C LEU A 32 -4.37 14.81 2.94
N ASP A 33 -4.57 15.94 2.28
CA ASP A 33 -3.74 17.13 2.51
C ASP A 33 -3.85 17.53 3.98
N GLN A 34 -2.87 17.13 4.79
CA GLN A 34 -2.83 17.43 6.22
C GLN A 34 -2.69 18.94 6.46
N SER A 35 -2.40 19.72 5.41
CA SER A 35 -2.46 21.18 5.47
C SER A 35 -3.85 21.76 5.19
N ILE A 36 -4.77 20.97 4.62
CA ILE A 36 -6.15 21.40 4.42
C ILE A 36 -6.90 21.35 5.74
N GLU A 37 -7.21 22.52 6.27
CA GLU A 37 -8.17 22.67 7.35
C GLU A 37 -9.50 23.14 6.77
N ILE A 38 -10.56 22.38 7.06
CA ILE A 38 -11.92 22.74 6.69
C ILE A 38 -12.65 23.29 7.90
N THR A 39 -13.22 24.48 7.76
CA THR A 39 -14.12 25.09 8.74
C THR A 39 -15.42 25.49 8.07
N THR A 40 -16.53 25.45 8.80
CA THR A 40 -17.85 25.78 8.28
C THR A 40 -18.56 26.78 9.18
N SER A 41 -19.44 27.60 8.62
CA SER A 41 -20.30 28.51 9.41
C SER A 41 -21.31 27.76 10.26
N ASP A 42 -21.71 26.60 9.79
CA ASP A 42 -22.70 25.71 10.38
C ASP A 42 -22.38 24.27 10.01
N ASN A 43 -22.73 23.34 10.89
CA ASN A 43 -22.48 21.91 10.68
C ASN A 43 -23.65 21.11 11.24
N ALA A 44 -24.28 20.30 10.41
CA ALA A 44 -25.32 19.38 10.85
C ALA A 44 -24.75 18.39 11.90
N ARG A 45 -25.65 17.81 12.72
CA ARG A 45 -25.27 16.89 13.80
C ARG A 45 -24.41 15.72 13.31
N ILE A 46 -24.72 15.21 12.12
CA ILE A 46 -23.93 14.20 11.41
C ILE A 46 -23.53 14.84 10.09
N SER A 47 -22.25 15.12 9.93
CA SER A 47 -21.65 15.81 8.79
C SER A 47 -20.13 15.72 8.93
N TYR A 48 -19.44 15.51 7.83
CA TYR A 48 -17.99 15.27 7.81
C TYR A 48 -17.29 16.28 6.90
N PRO A 49 -17.11 17.55 7.33
CA PRO A 49 -16.57 18.59 6.46
C PRO A 49 -15.20 18.29 5.85
N LYS A 50 -14.36 17.48 6.51
CA LYS A 50 -13.06 17.08 5.95
C LYS A 50 -13.17 16.32 4.62
N GLN A 51 -14.29 15.60 4.41
CA GLN A 51 -14.53 14.84 3.19
C GLN A 51 -14.67 15.73 1.95
N VAL A 52 -14.90 17.04 2.09
CA VAL A 52 -15.01 17.95 0.92
C VAL A 52 -13.68 18.21 0.20
N ALA A 53 -12.60 17.57 0.65
CA ALA A 53 -11.26 17.72 0.12
C ALA A 53 -10.52 16.38 -0.02
N ASP A 54 -11.23 15.25 0.04
CA ASP A 54 -10.66 13.90 -0.06
C ASP A 54 -10.61 13.35 -1.49
N GLY A 55 -11.18 14.08 -2.47
CA GLY A 55 -11.22 13.67 -3.86
C GLY A 55 -12.37 12.74 -4.23
N VAL A 56 -13.26 12.41 -3.29
CA VAL A 56 -14.41 11.52 -3.50
C VAL A 56 -15.68 12.33 -3.78
N GLU A 57 -16.08 12.36 -5.05
CA GLU A 57 -17.26 13.14 -5.48
C GLU A 57 -18.59 12.40 -5.28
N ASN A 58 -18.55 11.06 -5.14
CA ASN A 58 -19.75 10.23 -5.07
C ASN A 58 -20.14 9.94 -3.61
N VAL A 59 -21.33 10.39 -3.20
CA VAL A 59 -21.91 10.07 -1.88
C VAL A 59 -22.29 8.58 -1.82
N ILE A 60 -22.11 7.95 -0.65
CA ILE A 60 -22.30 6.50 -0.40
C ILE A 60 -23.71 5.99 -0.74
N GLY A 61 -24.71 6.87 -0.69
CA GLY A 61 -26.07 6.57 -1.10
C GLY A 61 -27.01 7.73 -0.82
N LYS A 62 -28.32 7.53 -0.99
CA LYS A 62 -29.33 8.52 -0.62
C LYS A 62 -29.46 8.58 0.90
N ILE A 63 -28.70 9.45 1.55
CA ILE A 63 -28.70 9.56 3.02
C ILE A 63 -30.00 10.22 3.49
N ALA A 64 -30.67 9.61 4.47
CA ALA A 64 -31.88 10.13 5.09
C ALA A 64 -31.63 11.47 5.80
N SER A 65 -32.56 12.41 5.67
CA SER A 65 -32.47 13.73 6.31
C SER A 65 -33.80 14.11 6.94
N LEU A 66 -33.77 14.81 8.08
CA LEU A 66 -35.00 15.21 8.81
C LEU A 66 -35.66 16.46 8.20
N ASP A 67 -35.40 16.76 6.93
CA ASP A 67 -35.97 17.89 6.19
C ASP A 67 -37.35 17.55 5.57
N GLY A 68 -37.92 16.39 5.93
CA GLY A 68 -39.24 15.93 5.50
C GLY A 68 -39.28 15.32 4.09
N SER A 69 -38.12 14.99 3.53
CA SER A 69 -38.02 14.61 2.12
C SER A 69 -37.83 13.14 1.79
N TRP A 70 -37.60 12.32 2.80
CA TRP A 70 -37.22 10.94 2.60
C TRP A 70 -38.39 10.01 2.96
N GLU A 71 -38.45 8.89 2.25
CA GLU A 71 -39.43 7.82 2.45
C GLU A 71 -38.70 6.53 2.84
N LEU A 72 -39.34 5.72 3.67
CA LEU A 72 -38.76 4.46 4.13
C LEU A 72 -38.56 3.50 2.96
N GLY A 73 -37.32 3.02 2.77
CA GLY A 73 -36.96 2.01 1.77
C GLY A 73 -35.89 2.47 0.77
N GLU A 74 -35.93 3.72 0.31
CA GLU A 74 -34.98 4.24 -0.69
C GLU A 74 -33.72 4.87 -0.06
N TYR A 75 -33.82 5.32 1.19
CA TYR A 75 -32.77 6.07 1.87
C TYR A 75 -32.00 5.20 2.88
N ILE A 76 -30.72 5.50 3.01
CA ILE A 76 -29.81 4.86 3.98
C ILE A 76 -29.59 5.76 5.18
N LEU A 77 -29.15 5.16 6.30
CA LEU A 77 -28.71 5.91 7.46
C LEU A 77 -27.42 6.67 7.15
N ALA A 78 -27.24 7.83 7.78
CA ALA A 78 -25.97 8.55 7.71
C ALA A 78 -24.86 7.69 8.34
N PRO A 79 -23.63 7.73 7.79
CA PRO A 79 -22.50 7.04 8.39
C PRO A 79 -22.28 7.55 9.82
N THR A 80 -21.79 6.67 10.69
CA THR A 80 -21.51 7.01 12.10
C THR A 80 -20.09 7.53 12.29
N THR A 81 -19.18 7.19 11.38
CA THR A 81 -17.81 7.70 11.31
C THR A 81 -17.45 8.20 9.91
N GLU A 82 -16.43 9.04 9.80
CA GLU A 82 -15.96 9.57 8.51
C GLU A 82 -15.38 8.49 7.57
N LEU A 83 -15.06 7.31 8.11
CA LEU A 83 -14.46 6.19 7.39
C LEU A 83 -15.50 5.22 6.79
N GLU A 84 -16.76 5.28 7.24
CA GLU A 84 -17.82 4.36 6.80
C GLU A 84 -18.38 4.68 5.43
N GLY A 85 -18.15 5.90 4.91
CA GLY A 85 -18.65 6.30 3.61
C GLY A 85 -18.65 7.80 3.35
N GLN A 86 -18.70 8.16 2.07
CA GLN A 86 -18.71 9.55 1.65
C GLN A 86 -20.08 10.21 1.88
N MET A 87 -20.07 11.34 2.60
CA MET A 87 -21.24 12.19 2.88
C MET A 87 -20.97 13.67 2.60
N GLY A 88 -19.75 14.14 2.89
CA GLY A 88 -19.35 15.53 2.76
C GLY A 88 -19.86 16.42 3.89
N TRP A 89 -19.96 17.71 3.60
CA TRP A 89 -20.48 18.73 4.51
C TRP A 89 -21.97 18.97 4.33
N TRP A 90 -22.73 18.85 5.42
CA TRP A 90 -24.14 19.24 5.50
C TRP A 90 -24.33 20.45 6.42
N GLY A 91 -24.99 21.49 5.92
CA GLY A 91 -25.39 22.66 6.71
C GLY A 91 -26.56 22.38 7.65
N THR A 92 -26.88 23.31 8.55
CA THR A 92 -28.02 23.22 9.47
C THR A 92 -29.25 23.98 8.99
N GLN A 93 -29.03 25.01 8.17
CA GLN A 93 -30.10 25.89 7.71
C GLN A 93 -30.92 25.21 6.60
N LEU A 94 -32.25 25.26 6.69
CA LEU A 94 -33.14 24.85 5.60
C LEU A 94 -33.41 26.02 4.65
N SER A 95 -33.37 25.76 3.36
CA SER A 95 -33.75 26.72 2.33
C SER A 95 -35.25 27.01 2.39
N ASN A 96 -35.67 28.24 2.02
CA ASN A 96 -37.09 28.57 1.96
C ASN A 96 -37.81 27.92 0.76
N SER A 97 -39.10 28.22 0.58
CA SER A 97 -39.91 27.70 -0.54
C SER A 97 -39.36 28.02 -1.93
N ASN A 98 -38.54 29.06 -2.05
CA ASN A 98 -37.86 29.45 -3.29
C ASN A 98 -36.42 28.93 -3.36
N GLY A 99 -36.00 28.08 -2.41
CA GLY A 99 -34.64 27.54 -2.30
C GLY A 99 -33.61 28.53 -1.74
N ASN A 100 -33.99 29.71 -1.26
CA ASN A 100 -33.02 30.69 -0.74
C ASN A 100 -32.68 30.43 0.73
N PHE A 101 -31.41 30.62 1.08
CA PHE A 101 -30.96 30.73 2.46
C PHE A 101 -31.08 32.17 2.97
N SER A 102 -31.11 32.32 4.29
CA SER A 102 -31.05 33.58 5.02
C SER A 102 -29.66 33.80 5.62
N SER A 103 -29.31 35.06 5.88
CA SER A 103 -28.04 35.41 6.51
C SER A 103 -28.05 35.05 8.01
N PRO A 104 -26.98 34.46 8.57
CA PRO A 104 -25.71 34.11 7.92
C PRO A 104 -25.85 32.92 6.96
N TYR A 105 -25.32 33.08 5.75
CA TYR A 105 -25.41 32.08 4.68
C TYR A 105 -24.50 30.88 4.97
N PRO A 106 -24.92 29.64 4.63
CA PRO A 106 -24.06 28.47 4.71
C PRO A 106 -22.73 28.72 3.98
N THR A 107 -21.64 28.62 4.72
CA THR A 107 -20.30 28.98 4.28
C THR A 107 -19.31 27.88 4.65
N LEU A 108 -18.54 27.44 3.65
CA LEU A 108 -17.45 26.48 3.77
C LEU A 108 -16.13 27.20 3.51
N ILE A 109 -15.17 27.05 4.41
CA ILE A 109 -13.85 27.67 4.35
C ILE A 109 -12.83 26.53 4.32
N ALA A 110 -11.94 26.58 3.35
CA ALA A 110 -10.81 25.68 3.26
C ALA A 110 -9.52 26.50 3.28
N THR A 111 -8.65 26.24 4.26
CA THR A 111 -7.32 26.83 4.39
C THR A 111 -6.27 25.78 4.08
N PHE A 112 -5.19 26.16 3.41
CA PHE A 112 -4.14 25.26 2.96
C PHE A 112 -2.81 26.00 2.73
N ILE A 113 -1.72 25.25 2.56
CA ILE A 113 -0.43 25.84 2.16
C ILE A 113 -0.60 26.62 0.86
N SER A 114 -0.11 27.86 0.87
CA SER A 114 -0.16 28.80 -0.26
C SER A 114 0.20 28.11 -1.58
N ARG A 115 -0.73 28.13 -2.55
CA ARG A 115 -0.59 27.48 -3.86
C ARG A 115 -1.33 28.24 -4.96
N PRO A 116 -0.95 28.06 -6.24
CA PRO A 116 -1.74 28.54 -7.36
C PRO A 116 -3.06 27.76 -7.51
N ILE A 117 -4.13 28.46 -7.92
CA ILE A 117 -5.46 27.90 -8.23
C ILE A 117 -5.80 28.21 -9.69
N TRP A 118 -5.93 27.16 -10.50
CA TRP A 118 -6.22 27.24 -11.93
C TRP A 118 -7.63 26.72 -12.28
N GLN A 119 -8.32 26.08 -11.33
CA GLN A 119 -9.71 25.64 -11.51
C GLN A 119 -10.46 25.74 -10.18
N LEU A 120 -11.74 26.13 -10.26
CA LEU A 120 -12.70 26.06 -9.18
C LEU A 120 -13.63 24.87 -9.40
N LYS A 121 -14.01 24.19 -8.31
CA LYS A 121 -14.93 23.05 -8.31
C LYS A 121 -15.91 23.17 -7.13
N VAL A 122 -17.16 22.79 -7.35
CA VAL A 122 -18.17 22.60 -6.29
C VAL A 122 -19.04 21.42 -6.70
N VAL A 123 -19.14 20.41 -5.83
CA VAL A 123 -19.95 19.21 -6.06
C VAL A 123 -21.02 19.10 -4.98
N GLY A 124 -22.28 19.08 -5.41
CA GLY A 124 -23.43 18.82 -4.55
C GLY A 124 -23.64 17.32 -4.26
N ASP A 125 -24.79 16.97 -3.69
CA ASP A 125 -25.17 15.58 -3.42
C ASP A 125 -25.66 14.91 -4.71
N ASN A 126 -24.81 14.06 -5.28
CA ASN A 126 -25.08 13.35 -6.54
C ASN A 126 -26.18 12.28 -6.41
N GLN A 127 -26.33 11.65 -5.24
CA GLN A 127 -27.35 10.63 -5.01
C GLN A 127 -28.74 11.24 -4.88
N ARG A 128 -28.82 12.42 -4.25
CA ARG A 128 -30.08 13.17 -4.09
C ARG A 128 -30.35 14.14 -5.25
N GLY A 129 -29.41 14.32 -6.17
CA GLY A 129 -29.52 15.28 -7.27
C GLY A 129 -29.59 16.74 -6.80
N GLU A 130 -29.02 17.04 -5.63
CA GLU A 130 -29.09 18.35 -4.98
C GLU A 130 -27.80 19.16 -5.23
N TYR A 131 -27.92 20.49 -5.40
CA TYR A 131 -26.79 21.33 -5.77
C TYR A 131 -26.98 22.81 -5.42
N PRO A 132 -25.89 23.58 -5.24
CA PRO A 132 -25.97 25.01 -5.02
C PRO A 132 -26.36 25.71 -6.34
N VAL A 133 -27.40 26.54 -6.30
CA VAL A 133 -27.90 27.31 -7.45
C VAL A 133 -27.21 28.67 -7.52
N ASN A 134 -27.15 29.38 -6.40
CA ASN A 134 -26.45 30.65 -6.29
C ASN A 134 -25.40 30.55 -5.20
N PHE A 135 -24.15 30.84 -5.53
CA PHE A 135 -23.03 30.78 -4.60
C PHE A 135 -21.88 31.68 -5.05
N THR A 136 -21.01 32.00 -4.10
CA THR A 136 -19.82 32.81 -4.33
C THR A 136 -18.60 32.07 -3.81
N ILE A 137 -17.53 32.01 -4.60
CA ILE A 137 -16.22 31.48 -4.19
C ILE A 137 -15.25 32.65 -4.10
N ARG A 138 -14.56 32.81 -2.96
CA ARG A 138 -13.54 33.83 -2.74
C ARG A 138 -12.20 33.19 -2.44
N LEU A 139 -11.14 33.66 -3.10
CA LEU A 139 -9.76 33.20 -2.90
C LEU A 139 -8.99 34.28 -2.15
N TYR A 140 -8.21 33.91 -1.14
CA TYR A 140 -7.39 34.81 -0.34
C TYR A 140 -5.96 34.31 -0.21
N ASP A 141 -5.03 35.23 -0.01
CA ASP A 141 -3.64 34.90 0.34
C ASP A 141 -3.45 34.58 1.84
N ALA A 142 -2.22 34.22 2.22
CA ALA A 142 -1.85 33.91 3.60
C ALA A 142 -2.01 35.10 4.57
N SER A 143 -2.06 36.34 4.06
CA SER A 143 -2.33 37.55 4.85
C SER A 143 -3.81 37.94 4.87
N ASN A 144 -4.70 37.06 4.39
CA ASN A 144 -6.14 37.29 4.26
C ASN A 144 -6.55 38.39 3.26
N ASN A 145 -5.69 38.78 2.32
CA ASN A 145 -6.08 39.70 1.25
C ASN A 145 -6.88 38.94 0.19
N LEU A 146 -7.99 39.52 -0.27
CA LEU A 146 -8.82 38.95 -1.34
C LEU A 146 -8.07 39.00 -2.68
N LYS A 147 -7.84 37.84 -3.28
CA LYS A 147 -7.17 37.68 -4.58
C LYS A 147 -8.18 37.56 -5.73
N TYR A 148 -9.29 36.87 -5.50
CA TYR A 148 -10.28 36.59 -6.54
C TYR A 148 -11.68 36.36 -5.96
N THR A 149 -12.71 36.69 -6.74
CA THR A 149 -14.12 36.41 -6.41
C THR A 149 -14.83 35.89 -7.66
N GLU A 150 -15.43 34.71 -7.52
CA GLU A 150 -16.34 34.13 -8.50
C GLU A 150 -17.76 34.16 -7.96
N THR A 151 -18.70 34.72 -8.71
CA THR A 151 -20.13 34.70 -8.34
C THR A 151 -20.92 33.92 -9.38
N VAL A 152 -21.55 32.84 -8.95
CA VAL A 152 -22.35 31.95 -9.80
C VAL A 152 -23.82 32.14 -9.47
N ASN A 153 -24.63 32.40 -10.49
CA ASN A 153 -26.07 32.52 -10.40
C ASN A 153 -26.74 31.52 -11.35
N GLY A 154 -27.75 30.80 -10.87
CA GLY A 154 -28.54 29.89 -11.69
C GLY A 154 -27.81 28.60 -12.11
N ASN A 155 -26.87 28.10 -11.31
CA ASN A 155 -26.26 26.79 -11.57
C ASN A 155 -27.32 25.68 -11.57
N THR A 156 -27.25 24.78 -12.55
CA THR A 156 -28.15 23.63 -12.74
C THR A 156 -27.45 22.28 -12.65
N LYS A 157 -26.14 22.27 -12.32
CA LYS A 157 -25.31 21.06 -12.29
C LYS A 157 -24.96 20.67 -10.87
N VAL A 158 -25.02 19.37 -10.57
CA VAL A 158 -24.45 18.80 -9.34
C VAL A 158 -22.96 19.05 -9.26
N ARG A 159 -22.25 18.77 -10.36
CA ARG A 159 -20.82 19.04 -10.50
C ARG A 159 -20.60 20.32 -11.30
N TRP A 160 -20.20 21.37 -10.63
CA TRP A 160 -19.83 22.64 -11.26
C TRP A 160 -18.31 22.82 -11.25
N THR A 161 -17.73 23.21 -12.39
CA THR A 161 -16.30 23.54 -12.51
C THR A 161 -16.10 24.79 -13.36
N LYS A 162 -15.01 25.53 -13.10
CA LYS A 162 -14.58 26.68 -13.89
C LYS A 162 -13.06 26.80 -13.93
N ALA A 163 -12.47 26.80 -15.11
CA ALA A 163 -11.05 27.11 -15.30
C ALA A 163 -10.78 28.60 -15.08
N LEU A 164 -9.67 28.93 -14.44
CA LEU A 164 -9.17 30.28 -14.17
C LEU A 164 -7.97 30.56 -15.06
N ASN A 165 -8.16 31.45 -16.03
CA ASN A 165 -7.11 31.92 -16.93
C ASN A 165 -7.09 33.46 -16.89
N PRO A 166 -6.04 34.10 -16.34
CA PRO A 166 -4.83 33.49 -15.75
C PRO A 166 -5.09 32.79 -14.40
N THR A 167 -4.19 31.85 -14.06
CA THR A 167 -4.13 31.19 -12.75
C THR A 167 -3.96 32.21 -11.63
N ILE A 168 -4.65 32.00 -10.50
CA ILE A 168 -4.54 32.86 -9.32
C ILE A 168 -3.46 32.30 -8.40
N THR A 169 -2.34 33.00 -8.25
CA THR A 169 -1.20 32.56 -7.43
C THR A 169 -1.35 32.96 -5.96
N ASP A 170 -0.54 32.33 -5.10
CA ASP A 170 -0.41 32.65 -3.67
C ASP A 170 -1.73 32.56 -2.87
N VAL A 171 -2.60 31.61 -3.21
CA VAL A 171 -3.86 31.38 -2.51
C VAL A 171 -3.62 30.44 -1.34
N ALA A 172 -3.98 30.87 -0.13
CA ALA A 172 -3.91 30.05 1.08
C ALA A 172 -5.29 29.77 1.70
N LYS A 173 -6.36 30.39 1.18
CA LYS A 173 -7.72 30.22 1.69
C LYS A 173 -8.77 30.35 0.59
N MET A 174 -9.73 29.42 0.59
CA MET A 174 -10.93 29.42 -0.26
C MET A 174 -12.18 29.50 0.59
N VAL A 175 -13.13 30.35 0.20
CA VAL A 175 -14.41 30.51 0.92
C VAL A 175 -15.56 30.36 -0.06
N LEU A 176 -16.36 29.32 0.11
CA LEU A 176 -17.63 29.10 -0.58
C LEU A 176 -18.77 29.61 0.29
N THR A 177 -19.57 30.53 -0.24
CA THR A 177 -20.80 31.03 0.40
C THR A 177 -22.00 30.69 -0.48
N ILE A 178 -22.98 29.96 0.07
CA ILE A 178 -24.15 29.47 -0.67
C ILE A 178 -25.38 30.30 -0.30
N THR A 179 -26.02 30.92 -1.29
CA THR A 179 -27.21 31.78 -1.06
C THR A 179 -28.50 31.13 -1.54
N LYS A 180 -28.43 30.18 -2.49
CA LYS A 180 -29.60 29.47 -3.00
C LYS A 180 -29.27 28.00 -3.30
N TRP A 181 -30.19 27.11 -2.95
CA TRP A 181 -30.14 25.67 -3.16
C TRP A 181 -31.15 25.22 -4.22
N SER A 182 -30.90 24.06 -4.84
CA SER A 182 -31.74 23.55 -5.94
C SER A 182 -33.12 23.09 -5.50
N HIS A 183 -33.25 22.64 -4.26
CA HIS A 183 -34.51 22.14 -3.70
C HIS A 183 -34.94 22.99 -2.50
N ALA A 184 -36.24 23.27 -2.45
CA ALA A 184 -36.87 24.01 -1.36
C ALA A 184 -36.95 23.17 -0.07
N GLY A 185 -36.83 23.83 1.09
CA GLY A 185 -36.88 23.17 2.40
C GLY A 185 -35.65 22.33 2.72
N ARG A 186 -34.55 22.44 1.97
CA ARG A 186 -33.38 21.55 2.09
C ARG A 186 -32.16 22.28 2.62
N GLN A 187 -31.32 21.54 3.33
CA GLN A 187 -29.99 22.01 3.74
C GLN A 187 -28.96 21.90 2.61
N ALA A 188 -27.92 22.74 2.69
CA ALA A 188 -26.77 22.64 1.81
C ALA A 188 -26.04 21.31 2.04
N LYS A 189 -25.66 20.63 0.94
CA LYS A 189 -24.94 19.36 0.94
C LYS A 189 -23.82 19.42 -0.07
N ILE A 190 -22.58 19.53 0.39
CA ILE A 190 -21.40 19.60 -0.49
C ILE A 190 -20.59 18.32 -0.30
N ALA A 191 -20.47 17.53 -1.37
CA ALA A 191 -19.67 16.32 -1.37
C ALA A 191 -18.18 16.65 -1.53
N GLU A 192 -17.85 17.63 -2.37
CA GLU A 192 -16.46 17.96 -2.71
C GLU A 192 -16.34 19.45 -3.11
N PHE A 193 -15.29 20.13 -2.64
CA PHE A 193 -15.05 21.56 -2.87
C PHE A 193 -13.62 21.89 -3.28
N ILE A 194 -12.61 21.20 -2.75
CA ILE A 194 -11.22 21.44 -3.16
C ILE A 194 -10.88 20.62 -4.41
N THR A 195 -10.01 21.18 -5.25
CA THR A 195 -9.35 20.43 -6.32
C THR A 195 -8.01 19.91 -5.79
N SER A 196 -7.84 18.60 -5.71
CA SER A 196 -6.51 18.00 -5.75
C SER A 196 -5.80 18.48 -7.01
N ILE A 197 -4.50 18.78 -6.91
CA ILE A 197 -3.70 19.15 -8.08
C ILE A 197 -3.20 17.84 -8.66
N GLN A 198 -3.91 17.36 -9.67
CA GLN A 198 -3.60 16.13 -10.39
C GLN A 198 -3.27 16.49 -11.82
N GLU A 199 -2.10 16.09 -12.29
CA GLU A 199 -1.71 16.24 -13.70
C GLU A 199 -1.60 14.88 -14.35
N THR A 200 -2.00 14.80 -15.61
CA THR A 200 -1.85 13.62 -16.46
C THR A 200 -0.89 13.96 -17.59
N TYR A 201 0.10 13.10 -17.79
CA TYR A 201 1.13 13.20 -18.80
C TYR A 201 0.96 12.05 -19.79
N GLU A 202 0.99 12.35 -21.08
CA GLU A 202 0.82 11.41 -22.19
C GLU A 202 1.69 11.86 -23.38
N GLY A 203 2.00 10.95 -24.30
CA GLY A 203 2.76 11.27 -25.51
C GLY A 203 4.10 11.96 -25.22
N GLU A 204 4.32 13.13 -25.81
CA GLU A 204 5.58 13.90 -25.72
C GLU A 204 5.89 14.47 -24.31
N ASP A 205 4.91 14.45 -23.39
CA ASP A 205 5.18 14.78 -21.98
C ASP A 205 6.05 13.72 -21.29
N ILE A 206 6.03 12.47 -21.77
CA ILE A 206 6.74 11.33 -21.18
C ILE A 206 8.01 11.05 -21.97
N ILE A 207 9.17 11.20 -21.31
CA ILE A 207 10.45 10.79 -21.87
C ILE A 207 10.69 9.31 -21.66
N SER A 208 10.48 8.83 -20.43
CA SER A 208 10.59 7.40 -20.13
C SER A 208 9.86 6.96 -18.85
N ILE A 209 9.49 5.68 -18.80
CA ILE A 209 9.05 4.99 -17.59
C ILE A 209 9.90 3.73 -17.43
N ASN A 210 10.56 3.57 -16.29
CA ASN A 210 11.24 2.34 -15.90
C ASN A 210 10.55 1.76 -14.67
N LEU A 211 9.86 0.63 -14.83
CA LEU A 211 9.26 -0.12 -13.72
C LEU A 211 10.18 -1.27 -13.35
N ILE A 212 10.39 -1.49 -12.06
CA ILE A 212 10.98 -2.72 -11.50
C ILE A 212 9.98 -3.27 -10.50
N GLU A 213 9.45 -4.46 -10.77
CA GLU A 213 8.62 -5.21 -9.83
C GLU A 213 9.24 -6.58 -9.57
N GLU A 214 9.26 -7.01 -8.31
CA GLU A 214 9.87 -8.28 -7.91
C GLU A 214 9.15 -8.88 -6.70
N LYS A 215 9.16 -10.21 -6.56
CA LYS A 215 8.71 -10.94 -5.35
C LYS A 215 9.88 -11.42 -4.51
N GLU A 216 11.09 -11.40 -5.08
CA GLU A 216 12.29 -11.99 -4.50
C GLU A 216 13.47 -11.06 -4.75
N VAL A 217 14.25 -10.79 -3.69
CA VAL A 217 15.45 -9.96 -3.79
C VAL A 217 16.65 -10.88 -3.99
N SER A 218 17.38 -10.69 -5.07
CA SER A 218 18.38 -11.63 -5.60
C SER A 218 19.68 -11.78 -4.79
N HIS A 219 19.77 -11.24 -3.58
CA HIS A 219 20.97 -11.32 -2.74
C HIS A 219 20.83 -12.32 -1.59
N GLY A 220 21.03 -13.60 -1.92
CA GLY A 220 21.72 -14.56 -1.05
C GLY A 220 21.08 -15.02 0.26
N SER A 221 19.93 -14.49 0.70
CA SER A 221 19.38 -14.87 2.01
C SER A 221 18.39 -16.03 1.94
N LEU A 222 17.39 -16.02 1.06
CA LEU A 222 16.49 -17.14 0.79
C LEU A 222 15.76 -16.86 -0.55
N PRO A 223 15.34 -17.89 -1.30
CA PRO A 223 14.50 -17.71 -2.50
C PRO A 223 13.03 -17.42 -2.14
N VAL A 224 12.64 -17.69 -0.90
CA VAL A 224 11.28 -17.58 -0.34
C VAL A 224 11.37 -16.97 1.06
N GLY A 225 10.31 -16.34 1.57
CA GLY A 225 10.39 -15.57 2.81
C GLY A 225 10.88 -14.13 2.64
N ASN A 226 10.80 -13.60 1.42
CA ASN A 226 11.25 -12.27 1.07
C ASN A 226 10.13 -11.23 1.16
N ILE A 227 10.56 -9.99 1.33
CA ILE A 227 9.72 -8.80 1.22
C ILE A 227 10.34 -7.83 0.22
N SER A 228 9.59 -7.43 -0.81
CA SER A 228 10.09 -6.61 -1.92
C SER A 228 9.22 -5.37 -2.12
N SER A 229 9.87 -4.28 -2.53
CA SER A 229 9.19 -3.02 -2.84
C SER A 229 9.49 -2.64 -4.27
N ASN A 230 8.44 -2.46 -5.07
CA ASN A 230 8.56 -2.10 -6.47
C ASN A 230 9.11 -0.66 -6.62
N GLU A 231 9.86 -0.42 -7.69
CA GLU A 231 10.37 0.90 -8.09
C GLU A 231 9.70 1.34 -9.38
N ILE A 232 9.36 2.62 -9.47
CA ILE A 232 9.13 3.27 -10.76
C ILE A 232 10.09 4.46 -10.89
N GLU A 233 10.77 4.60 -12.02
CA GLU A 233 11.45 5.84 -12.38
C GLU A 233 10.71 6.47 -13.54
N ILE A 234 10.35 7.74 -13.39
CA ILE A 234 9.70 8.51 -14.45
C ILE A 234 10.59 9.68 -14.86
N LYS A 235 10.63 9.95 -16.17
CA LYS A 235 11.26 11.13 -16.75
C LYS A 235 10.23 11.87 -17.60
N LEU A 236 10.02 13.14 -17.29
CA LEU A 236 9.01 14.00 -17.89
C LEU A 236 9.66 15.16 -18.62
N ASN A 237 9.04 15.58 -19.71
CA ASN A 237 9.44 16.77 -20.46
C ASN A 237 9.19 18.03 -19.63
N ASN A 238 10.23 18.86 -19.50
CA ASN A 238 10.24 20.10 -18.74
C ASN A 238 10.71 21.29 -19.60
N GLU A 239 10.51 21.28 -20.93
CA GLU A 239 10.82 22.44 -21.79
C GLU A 239 10.11 23.73 -21.33
N SER A 240 8.88 23.60 -20.83
CA SER A 240 8.10 24.71 -20.26
C SER A 240 8.60 25.22 -18.91
N ARG A 241 9.61 24.58 -18.31
CA ARG A 241 10.10 24.85 -16.95
C ARG A 241 9.02 24.75 -15.88
N LYS A 242 7.99 23.91 -16.10
CA LYS A 242 6.89 23.69 -15.14
C LYS A 242 7.34 23.00 -13.86
N PHE A 243 8.39 22.19 -13.90
CA PHE A 243 8.91 21.49 -12.71
C PHE A 243 9.98 22.29 -11.96
N ASP A 244 10.45 23.41 -12.52
CA ASP A 244 11.51 24.21 -11.93
C ASP A 244 11.03 24.84 -10.61
N THR A 245 11.72 24.52 -9.51
CA THR A 245 11.38 25.02 -8.18
C THR A 245 11.50 26.54 -8.08
N GLY A 246 12.30 27.18 -8.93
CA GLY A 246 12.43 28.63 -9.05
C GLY A 246 11.33 29.31 -9.88
N ASN A 247 10.55 28.56 -10.67
CA ASN A 247 9.52 29.14 -11.53
C ASN A 247 8.25 29.45 -10.73
N ARG A 248 8.16 30.67 -10.20
CA ARG A 248 7.01 31.16 -9.42
C ARG A 248 5.70 31.27 -10.21
N GLN A 249 5.76 31.23 -11.54
CA GLN A 249 4.59 31.25 -12.41
C GLN A 249 4.08 29.84 -12.73
N SER A 250 4.84 28.80 -12.38
CA SER A 250 4.44 27.41 -12.61
C SER A 250 3.19 27.04 -11.79
N PRO A 251 2.24 26.28 -12.37
CA PRO A 251 1.15 25.66 -11.60
C PRO A 251 1.66 24.66 -10.55
N LEU A 252 2.89 24.15 -10.69
CA LEU A 252 3.52 23.23 -9.75
C LEU A 252 4.47 23.91 -8.76
N TYR A 253 4.51 25.25 -8.73
CA TYR A 253 5.39 25.99 -7.82
C TYR A 253 5.13 25.60 -6.36
N GLY A 254 6.17 25.13 -5.66
CA GLY A 254 6.08 24.67 -4.28
C GLY A 254 5.46 23.28 -4.09
N LEU A 255 5.09 22.58 -5.17
CA LEU A 255 4.40 21.28 -5.13
C LEU A 255 5.28 20.10 -5.58
N VAL A 256 6.34 20.36 -6.35
CA VAL A 256 7.38 19.38 -6.72
C VAL A 256 8.19 19.00 -5.47
N LYS A 257 7.73 17.97 -4.77
CA LYS A 257 8.24 17.48 -3.48
C LYS A 257 8.23 15.96 -3.46
N ALA A 258 8.90 15.35 -2.48
CA ALA A 258 8.69 13.94 -2.19
C ALA A 258 7.25 13.65 -1.76
N ASN A 259 6.89 12.36 -1.73
CA ASN A 259 5.59 11.84 -1.34
C ASN A 259 4.43 12.29 -2.25
N ARG A 260 4.64 12.37 -3.57
CA ARG A 260 3.55 12.56 -4.55
C ARG A 260 3.10 11.23 -5.11
N LYS A 261 1.78 10.99 -5.15
CA LYS A 261 1.24 9.73 -5.68
C LYS A 261 1.47 9.70 -7.18
N ILE A 262 2.10 8.64 -7.67
CA ILE A 262 2.35 8.38 -9.08
C ILE A 262 1.56 7.13 -9.45
N ARG A 263 0.77 7.22 -10.51
CA ARG A 263 0.11 6.09 -11.16
C ARG A 263 0.54 6.08 -12.62
N ALA A 264 0.94 4.93 -13.11
CA ALA A 264 1.43 4.79 -14.48
C ALA A 264 0.70 3.65 -15.19
N TRP A 265 0.55 3.80 -16.49
CA TRP A 265 -0.03 2.79 -17.38
C TRP A 265 0.80 2.69 -18.65
N ILE A 266 0.90 1.47 -19.18
CA ILE A 266 1.45 1.18 -20.51
C ILE A 266 0.47 0.25 -21.22
N GLY A 267 0.28 0.45 -22.52
CA GLY A 267 -0.51 -0.47 -23.34
C GLY A 267 -0.54 -0.06 -24.80
N THR A 268 -1.67 -0.31 -25.43
CA THR A 268 -1.93 0.04 -26.83
C THR A 268 -2.87 1.24 -26.89
N GLU A 269 -3.14 1.77 -28.09
CA GLU A 269 -4.06 2.91 -28.26
C GLU A 269 -5.46 2.58 -27.73
N SER A 270 -5.87 1.31 -27.86
CA SER A 270 -7.20 0.87 -27.48
C SER A 270 -7.36 0.62 -25.98
N GLU A 271 -6.28 0.24 -25.30
CA GLU A 271 -6.33 -0.20 -23.91
C GLU A 271 -4.98 -0.02 -23.19
N LEU A 272 -5.03 0.63 -22.03
CA LEU A 272 -3.87 0.86 -21.16
C LEU A 272 -3.96 0.02 -19.90
N VAL A 273 -2.87 -0.65 -19.53
CA VAL A 273 -2.79 -1.52 -18.35
C VAL A 273 -2.03 -0.81 -17.23
N PRO A 274 -2.51 -0.86 -15.96
CA PRO A 274 -1.81 -0.23 -14.84
C PRO A 274 -0.48 -0.92 -14.55
N LEU A 275 0.50 -0.10 -14.16
CA LEU A 275 1.83 -0.53 -13.73
C LEU A 275 2.00 -0.54 -12.20
N GLY A 276 1.13 0.13 -11.46
CA GLY A 276 1.23 0.24 -10.01
C GLY A 276 0.88 1.61 -9.47
N VAL A 277 0.85 1.67 -8.14
CA VAL A 277 0.67 2.89 -7.35
C VAL A 277 1.94 3.12 -6.55
N PHE A 278 2.55 4.30 -6.74
CA PHE A 278 3.84 4.65 -6.17
C PHE A 278 3.79 6.02 -5.50
N TRP A 279 4.77 6.31 -4.66
CA TRP A 279 4.98 7.61 -4.03
C TRP A 279 6.37 8.12 -4.38
N SER A 280 6.45 9.33 -4.95
CA SER A 280 7.69 9.95 -5.40
C SER A 280 8.67 10.14 -4.24
N ARG A 281 9.95 10.02 -4.54
CA ARG A 281 11.05 10.50 -3.71
C ARG A 281 11.39 11.93 -4.13
N ASP A 282 12.61 12.34 -3.87
CA ASP A 282 13.11 13.61 -4.34
C ASP A 282 13.04 13.70 -5.86
N TRP A 283 12.82 14.93 -6.34
CA TRP A 283 12.78 15.25 -7.75
C TRP A 283 14.14 15.79 -8.18
N THR A 284 14.63 15.29 -9.32
CA THR A 284 15.81 15.83 -10.00
C THR A 284 15.33 16.70 -11.16
N VAL A 285 15.54 18.01 -11.05
CA VAL A 285 15.18 18.99 -12.09
C VAL A 285 16.40 19.87 -12.37
N PRO A 286 17.28 19.49 -13.31
CA PRO A 286 18.48 20.26 -13.64
C PRO A 286 18.14 21.64 -14.21
N GLU A 287 18.85 22.69 -13.77
CA GLU A 287 18.63 24.06 -14.27
C GLU A 287 18.99 24.21 -15.76
N ASP A 288 20.01 23.49 -16.22
CA ASP A 288 20.48 23.46 -17.61
C ASP A 288 19.79 22.37 -18.46
N GLY A 289 18.92 21.57 -17.85
CA GLY A 289 18.18 20.49 -18.52
C GLY A 289 16.74 20.84 -18.87
N VAL A 290 16.12 19.99 -19.69
CA VAL A 290 14.70 20.02 -20.05
C VAL A 290 13.94 18.77 -19.60
N ILE A 291 14.49 18.06 -18.61
CA ILE A 291 13.92 16.82 -18.08
C ILE A 291 13.75 16.96 -16.57
N ALA A 292 12.56 16.64 -16.08
CA ALA A 292 12.31 16.41 -14.67
C ALA A 292 12.19 14.91 -14.42
N SER A 293 12.86 14.39 -13.39
CA SER A 293 12.77 12.98 -13.04
C SER A 293 12.54 12.74 -11.56
N THR A 294 11.92 11.63 -11.24
CA THR A 294 11.80 11.15 -9.86
C THR A 294 11.67 9.63 -9.85
N LYS A 295 12.05 9.05 -8.70
CA LYS A 295 11.81 7.64 -8.40
C LYS A 295 10.64 7.52 -7.45
N GLY A 296 9.75 6.56 -7.67
CA GLY A 296 8.65 6.21 -6.81
C GLY A 296 8.85 4.84 -6.18
N ARG A 297 8.35 4.68 -4.96
CA ARG A 297 8.27 3.41 -4.23
C ARG A 297 6.82 3.06 -3.94
N ASP A 298 6.51 1.78 -3.89
CA ASP A 298 5.17 1.30 -3.55
C ASP A 298 4.83 1.48 -2.05
N ARG A 299 3.62 1.05 -1.66
CA ARG A 299 3.10 1.16 -0.29
C ARG A 299 3.96 0.41 0.72
N LEU A 300 4.60 -0.68 0.30
CA LEU A 300 5.35 -1.56 1.20
C LEU A 300 6.63 -0.89 1.72
N ASP A 301 7.23 -0.01 0.91
CA ASP A 301 8.37 0.81 1.34
C ASP A 301 8.01 1.75 2.50
N ARG A 302 6.76 2.26 2.56
CA ARG A 302 6.31 3.13 3.67
C ARG A 302 6.36 2.40 5.00
N LEU A 303 6.13 1.08 5.02
CA LEU A 303 6.25 0.27 6.24
C LEU A 303 7.69 0.20 6.77
N ASN A 304 8.68 0.57 5.96
CA ASN A 304 10.08 0.72 6.42
C ASN A 304 10.30 2.00 7.24
N SER A 305 9.48 3.04 7.02
CA SER A 305 9.57 4.33 7.71
C SER A 305 8.80 4.38 9.03
N THR A 306 7.86 3.45 9.23
CA THR A 306 7.07 3.31 10.47
C THR A 306 7.69 2.28 11.41
N THR A 307 7.67 2.55 12.71
CA THR A 307 8.24 1.66 13.75
C THR A 307 7.15 0.92 14.51
N TYR A 308 7.27 -0.40 14.63
CA TYR A 308 6.42 -1.24 15.46
C TYR A 308 6.96 -1.25 16.90
N THR A 309 6.32 -0.50 17.80
CA THR A 309 6.73 -0.36 19.21
C THR A 309 5.73 -0.93 20.19
N THR A 310 4.51 -1.22 19.75
CA THR A 310 3.37 -1.63 20.57
C THR A 310 3.23 -3.15 20.72
N SER A 311 4.21 -3.92 20.25
CA SER A 311 4.17 -5.38 20.26
C SER A 311 3.92 -5.92 21.67
N THR A 312 2.91 -6.78 21.79
CA THR A 312 2.59 -7.55 22.99
C THR A 312 2.93 -9.02 22.78
N VAL A 313 3.01 -9.80 23.86
CA VAL A 313 3.16 -11.26 23.75
C VAL A 313 1.83 -11.86 23.28
N GLN A 314 1.87 -12.51 22.12
CA GLN A 314 0.75 -13.17 21.49
C GLN A 314 0.85 -14.69 21.69
N ILE A 315 -0.22 -15.34 22.10
CA ILE A 315 -0.23 -16.77 22.43
C ILE A 315 -1.01 -17.56 21.36
N ASN A 316 -0.40 -18.61 20.81
CA ASN A 316 -0.98 -19.51 19.81
C ASN A 316 -1.62 -18.75 18.63
N LYS A 317 -0.94 -17.71 18.14
CA LYS A 317 -1.41 -16.94 16.98
C LYS A 317 -0.85 -17.51 15.69
N SER A 318 -1.67 -17.51 14.66
CA SER A 318 -1.24 -17.90 13.32
C SER A 318 -0.39 -16.80 12.66
N MET A 319 0.41 -17.14 11.66
CA MET A 319 1.12 -16.14 10.85
C MET A 319 0.15 -15.15 10.18
N TYR A 320 -1.06 -15.60 9.83
CA TYR A 320 -2.15 -14.74 9.37
C TYR A 320 -2.49 -13.66 10.40
N ASP A 321 -2.76 -14.07 11.64
CA ASP A 321 -3.12 -13.15 12.72
C ASP A 321 -1.97 -12.19 13.05
N LEU A 322 -0.74 -12.68 13.06
CA LEU A 322 0.44 -11.86 13.31
C LEU A 322 0.65 -10.82 12.21
N ALA A 323 0.50 -11.20 10.94
CA ALA A 323 0.61 -10.26 9.82
C ALA A 323 -0.48 -9.19 9.89
N LYS A 324 -1.71 -9.58 10.23
CA LYS A 324 -2.83 -8.66 10.42
C LYS A 324 -2.56 -7.66 11.55
N ILE A 325 -2.10 -8.12 12.71
CA ILE A 325 -1.75 -7.24 13.85
C ILE A 325 -0.71 -6.20 13.44
N VAL A 326 0.35 -6.62 12.71
CA VAL A 326 1.41 -5.71 12.24
C VAL A 326 0.86 -4.66 11.25
N LEU A 327 -0.03 -5.05 10.35
CA LEU A 327 -0.64 -4.14 9.36
C LEU A 327 -1.64 -3.17 10.01
N GLU A 328 -2.42 -3.62 10.99
CA GLU A 328 -3.34 -2.80 11.77
C GLU A 328 -2.60 -1.78 12.64
N ASP A 329 -1.49 -2.16 13.29
CA ASP A 329 -0.65 -1.23 14.05
C ASP A 329 0.00 -0.18 13.13
N ALA A 330 0.39 -0.59 11.92
CA ALA A 330 0.87 0.31 10.88
C ALA A 330 -0.23 1.22 10.28
N GLN A 331 -1.49 1.08 10.74
CA GLN A 331 -2.67 1.81 10.26
C GLN A 331 -2.92 1.63 8.76
N VAL A 332 -2.61 0.45 8.21
CA VAL A 332 -2.95 0.11 6.82
C VAL A 332 -4.42 -0.28 6.76
N PRO A 333 -5.28 0.42 5.99
CA PRO A 333 -6.69 0.05 5.85
C PRO A 333 -6.86 -1.33 5.24
N THR A 334 -7.94 -2.03 5.59
CA THR A 334 -8.25 -3.40 5.16
C THR A 334 -8.29 -3.57 3.65
N ASP A 335 -8.68 -2.53 2.92
CA ASP A 335 -8.78 -2.56 1.45
C ASP A 335 -7.41 -2.53 0.75
N TYR A 336 -6.34 -2.27 1.49
CA TYR A 336 -4.98 -2.14 0.96
C TYR A 336 -4.06 -3.31 1.34
N TYR A 337 -4.61 -4.40 1.88
CA TYR A 337 -3.86 -5.64 2.03
C TYR A 337 -4.74 -6.87 1.81
N TRP A 338 -4.10 -7.97 1.43
CA TRP A 338 -4.71 -9.29 1.32
C TRP A 338 -3.76 -10.33 1.90
N LEU A 339 -4.30 -11.18 2.76
CA LEU A 339 -3.56 -12.26 3.43
C LEU A 339 -4.14 -13.59 2.96
N ASP A 340 -3.26 -14.51 2.58
CA ASP A 340 -3.63 -15.87 2.18
C ASP A 340 -4.11 -16.69 3.38
N ASP A 341 -5.19 -17.46 3.20
CA ASP A 341 -5.77 -18.30 4.23
C ASP A 341 -4.85 -19.45 4.66
N GLU A 342 -3.92 -19.90 3.79
CA GLU A 342 -2.89 -20.91 4.14
C GLU A 342 -2.07 -20.48 5.37
N LEU A 343 -1.89 -19.17 5.58
CA LEU A 343 -1.12 -18.63 6.71
C LEU A 343 -1.73 -18.96 8.08
N LYS A 344 -3.01 -19.37 8.12
CA LYS A 344 -3.70 -19.79 9.36
C LYS A 344 -3.16 -21.11 9.91
N ASP A 345 -2.58 -21.95 9.06
CA ASP A 345 -2.06 -23.27 9.45
C ASP A 345 -0.72 -23.19 10.21
N TYR A 346 -0.04 -22.04 10.12
CA TYR A 346 1.26 -21.80 10.75
C TYR A 346 1.09 -21.12 12.11
N ILE A 347 0.90 -21.92 13.16
CA ILE A 347 0.68 -21.44 14.54
C ILE A 347 2.01 -21.23 15.28
N VAL A 348 2.20 -20.04 15.84
CA VAL A 348 3.33 -19.69 16.70
C VAL A 348 2.87 -19.74 18.17
N PRO A 349 3.48 -20.59 19.03
CA PRO A 349 3.11 -20.72 20.44
C PRO A 349 3.18 -19.40 21.21
N TYR A 350 4.29 -18.66 21.07
CA TYR A 350 4.47 -17.34 21.69
C TYR A 350 5.13 -16.38 20.69
N ALA A 351 4.42 -15.40 20.18
CA ALA A 351 4.97 -14.42 19.25
C ALA A 351 5.12 -13.05 19.90
N TYR A 352 6.24 -12.39 19.63
CA TYR A 352 6.47 -10.99 19.97
C TYR A 352 7.51 -10.42 18.99
N PHE A 353 7.58 -9.10 18.95
CA PHE A 353 8.55 -8.38 18.16
C PHE A 353 9.27 -7.36 19.03
N GLU A 354 10.60 -7.34 18.93
CA GLU A 354 11.39 -6.22 19.41
C GLU A 354 11.08 -4.97 18.57
N GLN A 355 11.47 -3.80 19.07
CA GLN A 355 11.31 -2.55 18.34
C GLN A 355 12.03 -2.65 16.98
N GLN A 356 11.26 -2.57 15.89
CA GLN A 356 11.75 -2.69 14.52
C GLN A 356 10.77 -2.00 13.56
N SER A 357 11.06 -1.95 12.26
CA SER A 357 10.07 -1.46 11.28
C SER A 357 8.94 -2.46 11.07
N HIS A 358 7.74 -2.00 10.73
CA HIS A 358 6.63 -2.90 10.39
C HIS A 358 6.99 -3.82 9.22
N ARG A 359 7.77 -3.30 8.25
CA ARG A 359 8.32 -4.10 7.14
C ARG A 359 9.19 -5.25 7.63
N GLU A 360 10.06 -5.02 8.61
CA GLU A 360 10.91 -6.06 9.19
C GLU A 360 10.11 -7.10 9.99
N ALA A 361 9.06 -6.67 10.69
CA ALA A 361 8.14 -7.59 11.36
C ALA A 361 7.44 -8.52 10.34
N LEU A 362 6.91 -7.97 9.24
CA LEU A 362 6.34 -8.76 8.14
C LEU A 362 7.36 -9.69 7.49
N ARG A 363 8.60 -9.23 7.29
CA ARG A 363 9.70 -10.07 6.77
C ARG A 363 9.92 -11.30 7.65
N LYS A 364 10.00 -11.13 8.97
CA LYS A 364 10.18 -12.25 9.92
C LYS A 364 9.02 -13.23 9.87
N ILE A 365 7.79 -12.76 9.72
CA ILE A 365 6.61 -13.62 9.55
C ILE A 365 6.72 -14.40 8.23
N ALA A 366 7.02 -13.72 7.12
CA ALA A 366 7.15 -14.34 5.80
C ALA A 366 8.25 -15.40 5.77
N GLU A 367 9.41 -15.10 6.35
CA GLU A 367 10.53 -16.02 6.48
C GLU A 367 10.18 -17.26 7.29
N ALA A 368 9.42 -17.13 8.39
CA ALA A 368 9.04 -18.24 9.25
C ALA A 368 8.00 -19.20 8.64
N CYS A 369 7.30 -18.81 7.58
CA CYS A 369 6.41 -19.68 6.82
C CYS A 369 6.85 -19.93 5.38
N LEU A 370 8.01 -19.40 4.96
CA LEU A 370 8.46 -19.36 3.56
C LEU A 370 7.44 -18.71 2.60
N GLY A 371 6.66 -17.76 3.10
CA GLY A 371 5.70 -16.99 2.31
C GLY A 371 6.36 -15.89 1.48
N GLN A 372 5.55 -15.10 0.78
CA GLN A 372 6.02 -13.98 -0.05
C GLN A 372 5.19 -12.73 0.22
N VAL A 373 5.86 -11.59 0.41
CA VAL A 373 5.20 -10.30 0.66
C VAL A 373 5.65 -9.27 -0.38
N TYR A 374 4.71 -8.74 -1.15
CA TYR A 374 4.97 -7.74 -2.19
C TYR A 374 3.74 -6.84 -2.38
N CYS A 375 3.88 -5.74 -3.12
CA CYS A 375 2.74 -4.90 -3.50
C CYS A 375 2.31 -5.23 -4.93
N ASP A 376 1.01 -5.48 -5.15
CA ASP A 376 0.47 -5.64 -6.49
C ASP A 376 0.26 -4.28 -7.20
N ARG A 377 -0.13 -4.34 -8.47
CA ARG A 377 -0.31 -3.15 -9.29
C ARG A 377 -1.54 -2.30 -8.95
N ASN A 378 -2.42 -2.79 -8.07
CA ASN A 378 -3.53 -2.02 -7.51
C ASN A 378 -3.12 -1.29 -6.22
N GLY A 379 -1.88 -1.49 -5.75
CA GLY A 379 -1.39 -0.91 -4.50
C GLY A 379 -1.82 -1.68 -3.26
N ILE A 380 -2.21 -2.96 -3.41
CA ILE A 380 -2.56 -3.88 -2.32
C ILE A 380 -1.30 -4.63 -1.90
N ILE A 381 -1.05 -4.70 -0.59
CA ILE A 381 -0.01 -5.55 -0.01
C ILE A 381 -0.50 -7.00 -0.04
N ARG A 382 0.17 -7.86 -0.80
CA ARG A 382 -0.11 -9.28 -0.92
C ARG A 382 0.79 -10.05 0.02
N PHE A 383 0.23 -10.82 0.94
CA PHE A 383 0.96 -11.85 1.69
C PHE A 383 0.46 -13.23 1.25
N GLU A 384 1.30 -13.91 0.49
CA GLU A 384 1.00 -15.23 -0.08
C GLU A 384 1.67 -16.34 0.75
N GLY A 385 0.96 -17.45 0.94
CA GLY A 385 1.50 -18.65 1.57
C GLY A 385 2.54 -19.33 0.69
N PRO A 386 3.36 -20.22 1.26
CA PRO A 386 4.43 -20.91 0.52
C PRO A 386 3.90 -21.80 -0.61
N SER A 387 2.65 -22.24 -0.56
CA SER A 387 2.06 -23.13 -1.57
C SER A 387 1.32 -22.35 -2.67
N TYR A 388 1.14 -21.03 -2.51
CA TYR A 388 0.33 -20.20 -3.40
C TYR A 388 0.72 -20.29 -4.88
N THR A 389 2.02 -20.19 -5.18
CA THR A 389 2.50 -20.25 -6.57
C THR A 389 2.36 -21.65 -7.18
N LEU A 390 2.50 -22.71 -6.36
CA LEU A 390 2.33 -24.10 -6.81
C LEU A 390 0.85 -24.40 -7.10
N ASN A 391 -0.05 -23.96 -6.22
CA ASN A 391 -1.48 -24.13 -6.38
C ASN A 391 -2.01 -23.45 -7.65
N ARG A 392 -1.49 -22.26 -8.00
CA ARG A 392 -1.84 -21.56 -9.25
C ARG A 392 -1.53 -22.37 -10.52
N ILE A 393 -0.52 -23.23 -10.50
CA ILE A 393 -0.21 -24.10 -11.64
C ILE A 393 -1.29 -25.17 -11.74
N LEU A 394 -1.60 -25.85 -10.64
CA LEU A 394 -2.65 -26.87 -10.59
C LEU A 394 -4.02 -26.32 -11.03
N GLU A 395 -4.35 -25.10 -10.62
CA GLU A 395 -5.59 -24.42 -11.03
C GLU A 395 -5.62 -24.08 -12.53
N LYS A 396 -4.46 -23.85 -13.14
CA LYS A 396 -4.32 -23.51 -14.57
C LYS A 396 -4.13 -24.73 -15.47
N THR A 397 -3.95 -25.91 -14.90
CA THR A 397 -3.89 -27.18 -15.64
C THR A 397 -5.31 -27.65 -15.96
N THR A 398 -5.64 -27.72 -17.24
CA THR A 398 -6.92 -28.26 -17.74
C THR A 398 -6.66 -29.45 -18.64
N THR A 399 -7.47 -30.51 -18.53
CA THR A 399 -7.44 -31.63 -19.47
C THR A 399 -8.13 -31.23 -20.77
N ALA A 400 -7.37 -31.17 -21.87
CA ALA A 400 -7.93 -30.93 -23.19
C ALA A 400 -8.15 -32.26 -23.92
N PHE A 401 -9.23 -32.33 -24.69
CA PHE A 401 -9.57 -33.47 -25.53
C PHE A 401 -9.37 -33.08 -26.99
N LEU A 402 -8.42 -33.72 -27.67
CA LEU A 402 -8.33 -33.63 -29.13
C LEU A 402 -9.37 -34.60 -29.72
N GLN A 403 -10.36 -34.06 -30.44
CA GLN A 403 -11.27 -34.90 -31.25
C GLN A 403 -10.49 -35.48 -32.44
N SER A 404 -9.97 -36.69 -32.27
CA SER A 404 -9.51 -37.56 -33.35
C SER A 404 -10.11 -38.96 -33.20
N GLU A 405 -9.90 -39.85 -34.17
CA GLU A 405 -10.40 -41.23 -34.14
C GLU A 405 -9.91 -42.05 -32.91
N HIS A 406 -8.88 -41.56 -32.22
CA HIS A 406 -8.41 -42.05 -30.92
C HIS A 406 -8.35 -40.89 -29.91
N PRO A 407 -9.25 -40.82 -28.91
CA PRO A 407 -9.17 -39.78 -27.89
C PRO A 407 -7.89 -39.96 -27.07
N ALA A 408 -7.04 -38.94 -27.08
CA ALA A 408 -5.90 -38.81 -26.18
C ALA A 408 -6.18 -37.66 -25.21
N GLU A 409 -6.03 -37.93 -23.91
CA GLU A 409 -6.07 -36.91 -22.86
C GLU A 409 -4.68 -36.30 -22.73
N PHE A 410 -4.61 -34.97 -22.74
CA PHE A 410 -3.38 -34.24 -22.44
C PHE A 410 -3.69 -33.07 -21.51
N GLU A 411 -2.78 -32.84 -20.57
CA GLU A 411 -2.85 -31.71 -19.65
C GLU A 411 -2.29 -30.46 -20.34
N VAL A 412 -3.09 -29.40 -20.39
CA VAL A 412 -2.70 -28.09 -20.92
C VAL A 412 -2.67 -27.11 -19.78
N ILE A 413 -1.54 -26.43 -19.61
CA ILE A 413 -1.41 -25.34 -18.65
C ILE A 413 -1.73 -24.04 -19.38
N ASP A 414 -2.71 -23.30 -18.89
CA ASP A 414 -3.02 -21.95 -19.37
C ASP A 414 -1.89 -20.98 -19.00
N ALA A 415 -0.88 -20.92 -19.88
CA ALA A 415 0.34 -20.13 -19.74
C ALA A 415 0.51 -19.17 -20.93
N TYR A 416 1.11 -18.01 -20.66
CA TYR A 416 1.43 -17.06 -21.73
C TYR A 416 2.67 -17.54 -22.51
N GLY A 417 2.47 -17.92 -23.76
CA GLY A 417 3.55 -18.35 -24.65
C GLY A 417 4.44 -17.19 -25.08
N ILE A 418 5.75 -17.35 -24.90
CA ILE A 418 6.79 -16.47 -25.43
C ILE A 418 7.68 -17.29 -26.38
N SER A 419 7.67 -16.91 -27.65
CA SER A 419 8.37 -17.61 -28.72
C SER A 419 9.77 -17.03 -28.98
N PRO A 420 10.63 -17.75 -29.74
CA PRO A 420 11.94 -17.23 -30.16
C PRO A 420 11.91 -15.90 -30.92
N THR A 421 10.79 -15.53 -31.53
CA THR A 421 10.64 -14.23 -32.20
C THR A 421 10.29 -13.09 -31.25
N ASP A 422 9.96 -13.39 -29.99
CA ASP A 422 9.56 -12.39 -28.99
C ASP A 422 10.74 -11.88 -28.16
N TYR A 423 11.83 -12.65 -28.05
CA TYR A 423 12.98 -12.32 -27.21
C TYR A 423 14.26 -12.02 -27.98
N PHE A 424 15.05 -11.10 -27.41
CA PHE A 424 16.38 -10.71 -27.91
C PHE A 424 17.47 -11.57 -27.28
N LYS A 425 17.27 -11.96 -26.01
CA LYS A 425 18.18 -12.81 -25.25
C LYS A 425 17.37 -13.68 -24.31
N LYS A 426 17.75 -14.96 -24.23
CA LYS A 426 17.21 -15.93 -23.28
C LYS A 426 18.38 -16.68 -22.66
N ASP A 427 18.36 -16.82 -21.34
CA ASP A 427 19.34 -17.60 -20.60
C ASP A 427 18.65 -18.43 -19.50
N ASN A 428 19.24 -19.58 -19.20
CA ASN A 428 18.89 -20.42 -18.06
C ASN A 428 20.18 -20.63 -17.26
N PRO A 429 20.57 -19.64 -16.44
CA PRO A 429 21.86 -19.66 -15.76
C PRO A 429 21.96 -20.91 -14.88
N SER A 430 23.10 -21.60 -15.00
CA SER A 430 23.39 -22.78 -14.19
C SER A 430 23.97 -22.36 -12.86
N ARG A 431 23.17 -22.42 -11.79
CA ARG A 431 23.58 -22.09 -10.42
C ARG A 431 24.04 -23.32 -9.66
N GLN A 432 25.06 -24.02 -10.19
CA GLN A 432 25.62 -25.22 -9.52
C GLN A 432 26.27 -24.89 -8.17
N SER A 433 26.82 -23.68 -8.02
CA SER A 433 27.36 -23.19 -6.74
C SER A 433 26.30 -22.90 -5.69
N ASP A 434 25.04 -22.72 -6.10
CA ASP A 434 23.94 -22.31 -5.23
C ASP A 434 22.98 -23.49 -4.95
N ILE A 435 23.39 -24.72 -5.25
CA ILE A 435 22.71 -25.92 -4.75
C ILE A 435 22.96 -26.00 -3.24
N ALA A 436 21.96 -26.42 -2.49
CA ALA A 436 22.09 -26.80 -1.09
C ALA A 436 21.52 -28.20 -0.95
N ASN A 437 22.34 -29.13 -0.47
CA ASN A 437 21.95 -30.52 -0.21
C ASN A 437 21.96 -30.87 1.27
N ARG A 438 22.29 -29.90 2.13
CA ARG A 438 22.15 -29.95 3.58
C ARG A 438 21.58 -28.62 4.08
N VAL A 439 20.38 -28.65 4.64
CA VAL A 439 19.68 -27.47 5.16
C VAL A 439 19.62 -27.52 6.67
N ILE A 440 20.02 -26.43 7.33
CA ILE A 440 20.01 -26.27 8.78
C ILE A 440 19.04 -25.15 9.15
N VAL A 441 18.11 -25.46 10.07
CA VAL A 441 17.11 -24.52 10.59
C VAL A 441 17.18 -24.49 12.12
N GLU A 442 17.32 -23.30 12.70
CA GLU A 442 17.31 -23.08 14.16
C GLU A 442 15.86 -23.00 14.68
N VAL A 443 15.58 -23.71 15.78
CA VAL A 443 14.30 -23.68 16.50
C VAL A 443 14.49 -23.00 17.85
N GLN A 444 13.58 -22.08 18.18
CA GLN A 444 13.66 -21.21 19.35
C GLN A 444 12.39 -21.29 20.21
N PRO A 445 12.04 -22.45 20.79
CA PRO A 445 10.86 -22.56 21.65
C PRO A 445 10.95 -21.58 22.82
N LEU A 446 9.83 -20.93 23.13
CA LEU A 446 9.69 -20.07 24.30
C LEU A 446 8.94 -20.81 25.42
N THR A 447 9.45 -20.66 26.64
CA THR A 447 8.85 -21.23 27.85
C THR A 447 8.62 -20.14 28.89
N VAL A 448 7.51 -20.23 29.61
CA VAL A 448 7.12 -19.23 30.61
C VAL A 448 7.90 -19.44 31.90
N GLY A 449 8.61 -18.40 32.34
CA GLY A 449 9.32 -18.39 33.61
C GLY A 449 8.41 -18.17 34.83
N ALA A 450 9.01 -18.23 36.02
CA ALA A 450 8.34 -17.82 37.25
C ALA A 450 8.13 -16.30 37.30
N VAL A 451 7.20 -15.83 38.13
CA VAL A 451 7.01 -14.40 38.37
C VAL A 451 8.25 -13.83 39.05
N GLU A 452 8.82 -12.77 38.47
CA GLU A 452 9.99 -12.06 38.99
C GLU A 452 9.80 -10.54 38.87
N GLU A 453 10.64 -9.77 39.57
CA GLU A 453 10.69 -8.32 39.42
C GLU A 453 11.35 -7.98 38.08
N VAL A 454 10.55 -7.47 37.15
CA VAL A 454 10.99 -7.17 35.78
C VAL A 454 11.38 -5.69 35.62
N TYR A 455 10.97 -4.82 36.54
CA TYR A 455 11.41 -3.43 36.58
C TYR A 455 11.28 -2.85 37.99
N SER A 456 12.21 -1.97 38.36
CA SER A 456 12.17 -1.19 39.60
C SER A 456 12.81 0.17 39.36
N SER A 457 12.10 1.26 39.67
CA SER A 457 12.63 2.62 39.52
C SER A 457 13.80 2.85 40.49
N SER A 458 14.95 3.26 39.96
CA SER A 458 16.12 3.63 40.77
C SER A 458 15.97 5.00 41.46
N GLU A 459 15.16 5.89 40.88
CA GLU A 459 14.94 7.26 41.37
C GLU A 459 13.44 7.59 41.46
N ALA A 460 13.07 8.45 42.40
CA ALA A 460 11.70 8.92 42.54
C ALA A 460 11.38 10.01 41.50
N ILE A 461 10.27 9.83 40.78
CA ILE A 461 9.80 10.76 39.76
C ILE A 461 8.92 11.80 40.43
N SER A 462 9.23 13.09 40.26
CA SER A 462 8.40 14.19 40.77
C SER A 462 7.13 14.41 39.93
N ILE A 463 6.05 14.77 40.61
CA ILE A 463 4.74 15.12 40.01
C ILE A 463 4.12 16.30 40.77
N ALA A 464 3.61 17.29 40.04
CA ALA A 464 2.95 18.46 40.59
C ALA A 464 1.46 18.20 40.89
N ALA A 465 0.84 19.08 41.67
CA ALA A 465 -0.59 18.99 41.98
C ALA A 465 -1.44 19.22 40.73
N GLY A 466 -2.35 18.29 40.42
CA GLY A 466 -3.19 18.32 39.23
C GLY A 466 -2.46 17.91 37.94
N GLU A 467 -1.21 17.46 38.02
CA GLU A 467 -0.43 17.02 36.85
C GLU A 467 -0.76 15.57 36.50
N THR A 468 -0.76 15.29 35.19
CA THR A 468 -0.76 13.94 34.62
C THR A 468 0.56 13.73 33.90
N LYS A 469 1.27 12.65 34.23
CA LYS A 469 2.59 12.33 33.71
C LYS A 469 2.64 10.93 33.15
N THR A 470 3.17 10.79 31.94
CA THR A 470 3.37 9.50 31.26
C THR A 470 4.83 9.09 31.35
N VAL A 471 5.09 7.87 31.81
CA VAL A 471 6.43 7.31 32.03
C VAL A 471 6.56 6.02 31.23
N ASN A 472 7.62 5.91 30.44
CA ASN A 472 7.97 4.69 29.72
C ASN A 472 9.01 3.89 30.50
N ILE A 473 8.67 2.65 30.84
CA ILE A 473 9.56 1.71 31.56
C ILE A 473 9.97 0.57 30.62
N GLN A 474 11.21 0.08 30.78
CA GLN A 474 11.74 -1.06 30.02
C GLN A 474 12.01 -2.21 30.99
N PHE A 475 11.69 -3.44 30.59
CA PHE A 475 11.89 -4.61 31.43
C PHE A 475 13.34 -5.10 31.39
N ASN A 476 13.83 -5.58 32.52
CA ASN A 476 15.18 -6.15 32.67
C ASN A 476 15.33 -7.48 31.91
N ASN A 477 14.24 -8.23 31.76
CA ASN A 477 14.15 -9.43 30.95
C ASN A 477 13.08 -9.22 29.89
N VAL A 478 13.38 -9.56 28.63
CA VAL A 478 12.47 -9.38 27.49
C VAL A 478 12.40 -10.70 26.71
N PRO A 479 11.21 -11.15 26.30
CA PRO A 479 9.90 -10.56 26.55
C PRO A 479 9.29 -11.00 27.89
N CYS A 480 8.35 -10.22 28.43
CA CYS A 480 7.56 -10.57 29.61
C CYS A 480 6.05 -10.61 29.30
N MET A 481 5.33 -11.48 30.02
CA MET A 481 3.87 -11.56 30.02
C MET A 481 3.32 -11.49 31.45
N ASP A 482 2.00 -11.37 31.58
CA ASP A 482 1.29 -11.26 32.87
C ASP A 482 1.88 -10.18 33.80
N VAL A 483 2.26 -9.03 33.22
CA VAL A 483 2.93 -7.96 33.98
C VAL A 483 1.91 -7.19 34.82
N THR A 484 2.22 -6.99 36.09
CA THR A 484 1.50 -6.11 37.01
C THR A 484 2.40 -4.96 37.41
N ILE A 485 1.91 -3.72 37.27
CA ILE A 485 2.64 -2.50 37.61
C ILE A 485 2.05 -1.94 38.90
N SER A 486 2.92 -1.64 39.86
CA SER A 486 2.58 -0.98 41.11
C SER A 486 3.27 0.37 41.23
N LEU A 487 2.56 1.31 41.83
CA LEU A 487 3.08 2.63 42.19
C LEU A 487 3.25 2.70 43.71
N SER A 488 4.39 3.23 44.14
CA SER A 488 4.64 3.59 45.54
C SER A 488 4.89 5.10 45.63
N GLY A 489 4.27 5.77 46.60
CA GLY A 489 4.38 7.22 46.78
C GLY A 489 3.13 7.99 46.37
N THR A 490 3.31 9.12 45.69
CA THR A 490 2.26 10.10 45.43
C THR A 490 1.62 9.95 44.04
N GLY A 491 0.30 9.79 43.99
CA GLY A 491 -0.48 9.68 42.76
C GLY A 491 -1.14 8.32 42.58
N THR A 492 -1.86 8.16 41.47
CA THR A 492 -2.53 6.90 41.09
C THR A 492 -2.28 6.62 39.61
N ILE A 493 -2.08 5.35 39.28
CA ILE A 493 -2.03 4.89 37.88
C ILE A 493 -3.44 5.03 37.30
N THR A 494 -3.56 5.82 36.24
CA THR A 494 -4.83 6.07 35.53
C THR A 494 -4.96 5.23 34.28
N ASP A 495 -3.84 4.94 33.62
CA ASP A 495 -3.77 4.08 32.45
C ASP A 495 -2.40 3.39 32.42
N SER A 496 -2.36 2.17 31.89
CA SER A 496 -1.12 1.42 31.69
C SER A 496 -1.22 0.56 30.44
N LYS A 497 -0.35 0.82 29.47
CA LYS A 497 -0.21 0.00 28.26
C LYS A 497 1.03 -0.86 28.41
N ILE A 498 0.83 -2.17 28.43
CA ILE A 498 1.90 -3.15 28.64
C ILE A 498 2.28 -3.75 27.29
N TYR A 499 3.57 -3.73 26.98
CA TYR A 499 4.19 -4.29 25.79
C TYR A 499 5.07 -5.49 26.17
N ALA A 500 5.54 -6.25 25.18
CA ALA A 500 6.42 -7.39 25.41
C ALA A 500 7.77 -6.98 26.03
N TRP A 501 8.24 -5.77 25.73
CA TRP A 501 9.54 -5.25 26.15
C TRP A 501 9.48 -4.25 27.32
N GLY A 502 8.30 -3.71 27.64
CA GLY A 502 8.16 -2.61 28.60
C GLY A 502 6.71 -2.18 28.78
N ALA A 503 6.50 -0.99 29.34
CA ALA A 503 5.16 -0.42 29.49
C ALA A 503 5.17 1.11 29.47
N GLU A 504 4.06 1.69 28.99
CA GLU A 504 3.72 3.10 29.12
C GLU A 504 2.74 3.26 30.30
N VAL A 505 3.12 4.01 31.33
CA VAL A 505 2.34 4.17 32.57
C VAL A 505 1.95 5.63 32.73
N THR A 506 0.65 5.91 32.81
CA THR A 506 0.13 7.27 33.01
C THR A 506 -0.33 7.44 34.46
N VAL A 507 0.32 8.35 35.18
CA VAL A 507 0.08 8.64 36.59
C VAL A 507 -0.52 10.03 36.72
N SER A 508 -1.59 10.17 37.51
CA SER A 508 -2.14 11.47 37.89
C SER A 508 -2.04 11.68 39.39
N SER A 509 -1.82 12.91 39.83
CA SER A 509 -1.88 13.24 41.25
C SER A 509 -2.63 14.55 41.50
N ALA A 510 -3.49 14.57 42.53
CA ALA A 510 -4.13 15.79 43.00
C ALA A 510 -3.22 16.68 43.86
N ILE A 511 -2.11 16.12 44.37
CA ILE A 511 -1.15 16.79 45.25
C ILE A 511 0.27 16.68 44.69
N ALA A 512 1.11 17.67 44.99
CA ALA A 512 2.52 17.63 44.59
C ALA A 512 3.28 16.61 45.45
N GLY A 513 4.18 15.84 44.84
CA GLY A 513 4.99 14.85 45.52
C GLY A 513 5.89 14.08 44.56
N SER A 514 6.25 12.85 44.93
CA SER A 514 7.04 11.96 44.09
C SER A 514 6.56 10.51 44.19
N PHE A 515 6.80 9.72 43.16
CA PHE A 515 6.46 8.30 43.12
C PHE A 515 7.57 7.45 42.50
N THR A 516 7.56 6.16 42.78
CA THR A 516 8.36 5.12 42.12
C THR A 516 7.45 4.06 41.52
N LEU A 517 7.92 3.41 40.45
CA LEU A 517 7.22 2.33 39.79
C LEU A 517 7.99 1.02 39.97
N SER A 518 7.27 -0.07 40.20
CA SER A 518 7.80 -1.43 40.14
C SER A 518 6.87 -2.28 39.29
N ALA A 519 7.44 -3.26 38.59
CA ALA A 519 6.69 -4.20 37.77
C ALA A 519 7.12 -5.64 38.05
N TYR A 520 6.14 -6.52 38.20
CA TYR A 520 6.34 -7.97 38.35
C TYR A 520 5.68 -8.68 37.17
N GLY A 521 6.39 -9.63 36.56
CA GLY A 521 5.89 -10.35 35.40
C GLY A 521 6.58 -11.69 35.20
N LYS A 522 6.14 -12.46 34.21
CA LYS A 522 6.74 -13.74 33.84
C LYS A 522 7.58 -13.56 32.57
N PRO A 523 8.93 -13.65 32.63
CA PRO A 523 9.77 -13.61 31.45
C PRO A 523 9.60 -14.88 30.61
N LEU A 524 9.72 -14.77 29.29
CA LEU A 524 9.86 -15.93 28.42
C LEU A 524 11.33 -16.26 28.21
N LYS A 525 11.68 -17.54 28.36
CA LYS A 525 13.04 -18.05 28.18
C LYS A 525 13.09 -18.95 26.95
N THR A 526 14.18 -18.83 26.19
CA THR A 526 14.42 -19.64 24.98
C THR A 526 15.53 -20.66 25.18
N THR A 527 15.32 -21.87 24.67
CA THR A 527 16.36 -22.92 24.59
C THR A 527 16.45 -23.39 23.15
N LYS A 528 17.51 -22.98 22.47
CA LYS A 528 17.67 -23.18 21.02
C LYS A 528 18.18 -24.58 20.69
N TYR A 529 17.73 -25.13 19.58
CA TYR A 529 18.28 -26.35 18.97
C TYR A 529 18.12 -26.28 17.43
N THR A 530 18.81 -27.15 16.70
CA THR A 530 18.79 -27.14 15.23
C THR A 530 18.16 -28.40 14.65
N VAL A 531 17.37 -28.24 13.58
CA VAL A 531 16.88 -29.32 12.71
C VAL A 531 17.72 -29.34 11.44
N ILE A 532 18.09 -30.53 10.98
CA ILE A 532 18.91 -30.73 9.78
C ILE A 532 18.20 -31.70 8.83
N LYS A 533 18.06 -31.32 7.56
CA LYS A 533 17.62 -32.20 6.47
C LYS A 533 18.69 -32.25 5.39
N GLN A 534 18.88 -33.42 4.77
CA GLN A 534 19.93 -33.62 3.78
C GLN A 534 19.49 -34.58 2.66
N ASP A 535 20.06 -34.40 1.47
CA ASP A 535 19.91 -35.28 0.31
C ASP A 535 21.20 -36.07 0.11
N ASP A 536 21.22 -37.31 0.62
CA ASP A 536 22.40 -38.18 0.59
C ASP A 536 22.86 -38.52 -0.84
N ILE A 537 21.93 -38.56 -1.81
CA ILE A 537 22.25 -38.82 -3.22
C ILE A 537 23.00 -37.62 -3.79
N SER A 538 22.48 -36.41 -3.58
CA SER A 538 23.17 -35.19 -4.01
C SER A 538 24.53 -35.02 -3.33
N ILE A 539 24.65 -35.38 -2.04
CA ILE A 539 25.92 -35.32 -1.30
C ILE A 539 26.96 -36.28 -1.88
N ALA A 540 26.56 -37.50 -2.27
CA ALA A 540 27.46 -38.44 -2.91
C ALA A 540 28.03 -37.90 -4.23
N ASP A 541 27.21 -37.18 -5.00
CA ASP A 541 27.59 -36.64 -6.31
C ASP A 541 28.34 -35.31 -6.24
N ASN A 542 27.99 -34.42 -5.29
CA ASN A 542 28.46 -33.03 -5.27
C ASN A 542 29.28 -32.65 -4.02
N GLY A 543 29.42 -33.56 -3.06
CA GLY A 543 29.90 -33.24 -1.72
C GLY A 543 28.88 -32.46 -0.89
N VAL A 544 29.21 -32.13 0.36
CA VAL A 544 28.31 -31.38 1.25
C VAL A 544 28.29 -29.90 0.85
N ILE A 545 27.12 -29.40 0.49
CA ILE A 545 26.87 -27.99 0.23
C ILE A 545 25.76 -27.53 1.18
N GLU A 546 26.17 -26.76 2.18
CA GLU A 546 25.33 -26.41 3.33
C GLU A 546 24.66 -25.05 3.15
N PHE A 547 23.38 -25.00 3.49
CA PHE A 547 22.62 -23.78 3.64
C PHE A 547 22.09 -23.67 5.08
N THR A 548 22.45 -22.59 5.77
CA THR A 548 21.94 -22.28 7.10
C THR A 548 20.98 -21.11 7.02
N MET A 549 19.74 -21.33 7.42
CA MET A 549 18.71 -20.29 7.47
C MET A 549 19.03 -19.27 8.57
N SER A 550 18.72 -18.00 8.32
CA SER A 550 18.82 -16.94 9.32
C SER A 550 17.98 -17.25 10.56
N SER A 551 18.51 -16.91 11.74
CA SER A 551 17.80 -17.10 13.00
C SER A 551 16.50 -16.29 13.01
N ASN A 552 15.37 -16.98 13.24
CA ASN A 552 14.04 -16.37 13.28
C ASN A 552 13.29 -16.78 14.57
N PRO A 553 12.87 -15.82 15.42
CA PRO A 553 12.26 -16.11 16.72
C PRO A 553 10.85 -16.72 16.64
N LEU A 554 10.22 -16.70 15.47
CA LEU A 554 8.88 -17.26 15.26
C LEU A 554 8.92 -18.77 14.96
N ILE A 555 10.09 -19.35 14.65
CA ILE A 555 10.27 -20.78 14.44
C ILE A 555 10.47 -21.46 15.79
N GLN A 556 9.39 -21.98 16.38
CA GLN A 556 9.40 -22.49 17.77
C GLN A 556 9.11 -23.99 17.89
N THR A 557 8.69 -24.65 16.81
CA THR A 557 8.36 -26.07 16.80
C THR A 557 9.23 -26.82 15.81
N GLN A 558 9.54 -28.07 16.14
CA GLN A 558 10.30 -28.95 15.25
C GLN A 558 9.57 -29.16 13.92
N THR A 559 8.24 -29.34 13.94
CA THR A 559 7.42 -29.57 12.75
C THR A 559 7.51 -28.42 11.73
N ILE A 560 7.48 -27.16 12.20
CA ILE A 560 7.65 -25.99 11.31
C ILE A 560 9.06 -26.00 10.71
N ALA A 561 10.09 -26.23 11.54
CA ALA A 561 11.48 -26.26 11.07
C ALA A 561 11.76 -27.38 10.07
N GLU A 562 11.18 -28.57 10.27
CA GLU A 562 11.26 -29.70 9.33
C GLU A 562 10.58 -29.36 8.00
N THR A 563 9.38 -28.76 8.05
CA THR A 563 8.64 -28.33 6.85
C THR A 563 9.44 -27.31 6.03
N ILE A 564 10.06 -26.33 6.72
CA ILE A 564 10.94 -25.34 6.12
C ILE A 564 12.14 -26.02 5.47
N ALA A 565 12.83 -26.89 6.21
CA ALA A 565 14.04 -27.57 5.74
C ALA A 565 13.76 -28.45 4.51
N ASP A 566 12.65 -29.19 4.50
CA ASP A 566 12.23 -30.03 3.37
C ASP A 566 11.90 -29.18 2.13
N LYS A 567 11.15 -28.08 2.29
CA LYS A 567 10.83 -27.16 1.20
C LYS A 567 12.08 -26.51 0.61
N LEU A 568 13.01 -26.04 1.45
CA LEU A 568 14.27 -25.47 0.99
C LEU A 568 15.13 -26.50 0.27
N LEU A 569 15.24 -27.72 0.79
CA LEU A 569 16.00 -28.80 0.16
C LEU A 569 15.43 -29.15 -1.23
N GLN A 570 14.11 -29.28 -1.36
CA GLN A 570 13.45 -29.48 -2.65
C GLN A 570 13.73 -28.33 -3.61
N TYR A 571 13.64 -27.11 -3.09
CA TYR A 571 13.82 -25.89 -3.86
C TYR A 571 15.26 -25.76 -4.43
N TYR A 572 16.27 -26.11 -3.64
CA TYR A 572 17.68 -26.02 -4.05
C TYR A 572 18.17 -27.20 -4.92
N LYS A 573 17.35 -28.24 -5.10
CA LYS A 573 17.72 -29.45 -5.84
C LYS A 573 18.07 -29.22 -7.31
N ASN A 574 17.43 -28.26 -7.98
CA ASN A 574 17.65 -28.01 -9.41
C ASN A 574 18.59 -26.81 -9.65
N PRO A 575 19.78 -27.01 -10.25
CA PRO A 575 20.72 -25.92 -10.56
C PRO A 575 20.29 -25.02 -11.72
N ARG A 576 19.37 -25.47 -12.60
CA ARG A 576 18.86 -24.69 -13.75
C ARG A 576 17.37 -24.38 -13.59
N ARG A 577 17.02 -23.87 -12.40
CA ARG A 577 15.65 -23.48 -12.06
C ARG A 577 15.28 -22.06 -12.51
N ASP A 578 16.24 -21.21 -12.80
CA ASP A 578 15.99 -19.82 -13.15
C ASP A 578 15.94 -19.61 -14.67
N LEU A 579 15.15 -18.64 -15.09
CA LEU A 579 15.03 -18.13 -16.45
C LEU A 579 15.34 -16.64 -16.42
N GLU A 580 16.20 -16.18 -17.32
CA GLU A 580 16.42 -14.77 -17.59
C GLU A 580 16.09 -14.46 -19.05
N LEU A 581 15.28 -13.45 -19.27
CA LEU A 581 14.75 -13.13 -20.59
C LEU A 581 14.81 -11.62 -20.83
N GLU A 582 15.48 -11.20 -21.91
CA GLU A 582 15.33 -9.85 -22.47
C GLU A 582 14.47 -9.94 -23.72
N TRP A 583 13.34 -9.25 -23.72
CA TRP A 583 12.33 -9.46 -24.75
C TRP A 583 11.48 -8.22 -24.99
N ARG A 584 10.59 -8.31 -25.97
CA ARG A 584 9.68 -7.22 -26.32
C ARG A 584 8.83 -6.79 -25.11
N GLY A 585 8.33 -7.72 -24.29
CA GLY A 585 7.54 -7.40 -23.10
C GLY A 585 6.04 -7.27 -23.37
N ASN A 586 5.23 -7.56 -22.35
CA ASN A 586 3.79 -7.35 -22.35
C ASN A 586 3.40 -6.78 -20.97
N PRO A 587 2.82 -5.56 -20.90
CA PRO A 587 2.48 -4.95 -19.62
C PRO A 587 1.28 -5.63 -18.95
N ALA A 588 0.55 -6.55 -19.58
CA ALA A 588 -0.52 -7.31 -18.93
C ALA A 588 0.00 -8.42 -17.99
N LEU A 589 1.23 -8.91 -18.22
CA LEU A 589 1.87 -9.90 -17.36
C LEU A 589 2.23 -9.28 -16.02
N THR A 590 1.98 -10.00 -14.94
CA THR A 590 2.30 -9.59 -13.57
C THR A 590 3.11 -10.67 -12.85
N LEU A 591 3.74 -10.29 -11.74
CA LEU A 591 4.37 -11.23 -10.82
C LEU A 591 3.46 -12.44 -10.49
N GLY A 592 4.05 -13.64 -10.47
CA GLY A 592 3.36 -14.91 -10.25
C GLY A 592 2.57 -15.47 -11.44
N ASP A 593 2.51 -14.77 -12.58
CA ASP A 593 1.95 -15.35 -13.80
C ASP A 593 2.85 -16.44 -14.37
N ILE A 594 2.24 -17.43 -15.03
CA ILE A 594 2.93 -18.54 -15.66
C ILE A 594 3.17 -18.20 -17.12
N ILE A 595 4.44 -18.25 -17.52
CA ILE A 595 4.88 -18.13 -18.91
C ILE A 595 5.41 -19.48 -19.39
N MET A 596 5.28 -19.70 -20.69
CA MET A 596 5.83 -20.84 -21.40
C MET A 596 6.88 -20.33 -22.39
N VAL A 597 8.10 -20.86 -22.29
CA VAL A 597 9.23 -20.55 -23.19
C VAL A 597 9.85 -21.84 -23.69
N ASP A 598 10.64 -21.77 -24.75
CA ASP A 598 11.50 -22.90 -25.14
C ASP A 598 12.49 -23.22 -24.00
N ASP A 599 12.56 -24.47 -23.56
CA ASP A 599 13.45 -24.93 -22.48
C ASP A 599 14.89 -25.13 -23.00
N TYR A 600 15.85 -25.19 -22.07
CA TYR A 600 17.25 -25.47 -22.40
C TYR A 600 17.47 -26.93 -22.83
N THR A 601 16.56 -27.84 -22.44
CA THR A 601 16.61 -29.25 -22.81
C THR A 601 16.36 -29.39 -24.30
N ARG A 602 17.31 -30.02 -25.02
CA ARG A 602 17.17 -30.33 -26.45
C ARG A 602 16.81 -31.80 -26.60
N GLY A 603 15.54 -32.10 -26.81
CA GLY A 603 15.02 -33.45 -27.05
C GLY A 603 14.46 -33.63 -28.47
N ASN A 604 14.16 -34.88 -28.83
CA ASN A 604 13.41 -35.20 -30.06
C ASN A 604 11.90 -35.12 -29.77
N GLY A 605 11.23 -34.07 -30.27
CA GLY A 605 9.78 -33.85 -30.17
C GLY A 605 9.43 -32.40 -29.82
N ASP A 606 8.36 -31.85 -30.42
CA ASP A 606 7.95 -30.44 -30.24
C ASP A 606 7.49 -30.10 -28.80
N GLU A 607 7.00 -31.09 -28.04
CA GLU A 607 6.60 -30.96 -26.63
C GLU A 607 7.78 -31.08 -25.64
N ALA A 608 8.89 -31.72 -26.04
CA ALA A 608 10.04 -31.99 -25.17
C ALA A 608 10.93 -30.75 -24.91
N ASN A 609 10.60 -29.62 -25.53
CA ASN A 609 11.42 -28.41 -25.55
C ASN A 609 10.69 -27.19 -24.95
N LYS A 610 9.61 -27.35 -24.16
CA LYS A 610 8.90 -26.24 -23.50
C LYS A 610 9.09 -26.29 -21.98
N GLY A 611 9.40 -25.14 -21.39
CA GLY A 611 9.53 -24.97 -19.95
C GLY A 611 8.52 -23.95 -19.44
N TYR A 612 7.92 -24.27 -18.29
CA TYR A 612 6.96 -23.40 -17.60
C TYR A 612 7.66 -22.69 -16.45
N TYR A 613 7.48 -21.38 -16.37
CA TYR A 613 8.12 -20.54 -15.37
C TYR A 613 7.11 -19.55 -14.79
N TYR A 614 7.12 -19.35 -13.47
CA TYR A 614 6.42 -18.23 -12.84
C TYR A 614 7.31 -16.99 -12.86
N ILE A 615 6.71 -15.83 -13.10
CA ILE A 615 7.43 -14.54 -13.10
C ILE A 615 7.77 -14.16 -11.65
N THR A 616 9.06 -14.04 -11.34
CA THR A 616 9.54 -13.60 -10.01
C THR A 616 10.00 -12.15 -10.02
N LYS A 617 10.43 -11.63 -11.17
CA LYS A 617 10.82 -10.24 -11.37
C LYS A 617 10.55 -9.79 -12.79
N GLN A 618 10.14 -8.54 -12.94
CA GLN A 618 9.93 -7.89 -14.23
C GLN A 618 10.47 -6.46 -14.18
N GLU A 619 11.26 -6.10 -15.19
CA GLU A 619 11.68 -4.73 -15.48
C GLU A 619 11.03 -4.31 -16.80
N LEU A 620 10.24 -3.23 -16.79
CA LEU A 620 9.64 -2.66 -18.00
C LEU A 620 10.28 -1.31 -18.29
N GLU A 621 10.78 -1.14 -19.50
CA GLU A 621 11.33 0.11 -20.01
C GLU A 621 10.43 0.63 -21.13
N TYR A 622 9.87 1.81 -20.92
CA TYR A 622 9.16 2.59 -21.92
C TYR A 622 9.93 3.85 -22.27
N ALA A 623 10.20 4.08 -23.54
CA ALA A 623 10.80 5.31 -24.08
C ALA A 623 10.32 5.55 -25.53
N GLY A 624 8.99 5.44 -25.74
CA GLY A 624 8.38 5.39 -27.08
C GLY A 624 8.38 3.99 -27.73
N TYR A 625 9.18 3.07 -27.21
CA TYR A 625 9.07 1.63 -27.41
C TYR A 625 8.91 0.93 -26.07
N LEU A 626 8.48 -0.34 -26.07
CA LEU A 626 8.50 -1.20 -24.88
C LEU A 626 9.57 -2.27 -25.01
N ARG A 627 10.38 -2.39 -23.96
CA ARG A 627 11.31 -3.49 -23.72
C ARG A 627 11.11 -4.03 -22.31
N ALA A 628 11.31 -5.32 -22.14
CA ALA A 628 11.23 -5.95 -20.83
C ALA A 628 12.44 -6.85 -20.53
N LYS A 629 12.84 -6.86 -19.26
CA LYS A 629 13.64 -7.94 -18.68
C LYS A 629 12.75 -8.72 -17.72
N LEU A 630 12.81 -10.04 -17.80
CA LEU A 630 11.99 -10.91 -16.99
C LEU A 630 12.89 -11.96 -16.36
N SER A 631 12.77 -12.11 -15.04
CA SER A 631 13.29 -13.26 -14.33
C SER A 631 12.12 -14.16 -13.98
N GLY A 632 12.25 -15.43 -14.33
CA GLY A 632 11.27 -16.46 -14.03
C GLY A 632 11.92 -17.59 -13.27
N ARG A 633 11.09 -18.40 -12.64
CA ARG A 633 11.53 -19.60 -11.96
C ARG A 633 10.66 -20.78 -12.30
N ARG A 634 11.30 -21.93 -12.42
CA ARG A 634 10.72 -23.16 -12.95
C ARG A 634 9.52 -23.57 -12.10
N ALA A 635 8.38 -23.68 -12.78
CA ALA A 635 7.08 -24.04 -12.23
C ALA A 635 6.92 -25.58 -12.13
N LEU A 636 7.46 -26.31 -13.11
CA LEU A 636 7.37 -27.76 -13.27
C LEU A 636 8.69 -28.40 -13.68
#